data_AF-A0A3P1SLH3-F1
#
_entry.id   AF-A0A3P1SLH3-F1
#
_cell.length_a   1.000
_cell.length_b   1.000
_cell.length_c   1.000
_cell.angle_alpha   90.00
_cell.angle_beta   90.00
_cell.angle_gamma   90.00
#
_symmetry.space_group_name_H-M   'P 1'
#
loop_
_entity.id
_entity.type
_entity.pdbx_description
1 polymer ?
#
loop_
_entity_poly.entity_id
_entity_poly.type
_entity_poly.pdbx_seq_one_letter_code
_entity_poly.pdbx_strand_id
1 'polypeptide(L)'
;MKRIFITMALACVAFVGVNAQERYKAALEMARTVAEDEKKEIGLRKIATFKYDELCYTGQRTREQMPDKYDELDEQALALFEFLDLYLSNYEKASDKNKAKVMQDFKQFCIEFPRYTDDDTLLTEAYYNDNYITQFNLNTDWVKAYGKARTIYKK
;
A
#
# COMPACT_ATOMS: atom_id res chain seq x y z
N MET A 1 -17.51 -0.46 -17.91
CA MET A 1 -16.36 0.23 -17.29
C MET A 1 -15.20 0.15 -18.26
N LYS A 2 -14.74 1.29 -18.80
CA LYS A 2 -13.57 1.29 -19.70
C LYS A 2 -12.42 0.64 -18.94
N ARG A 3 -11.78 -0.35 -19.56
CA ARG A 3 -10.65 -1.11 -19.03
C ARG A 3 -9.64 -0.11 -18.49
N ILE A 4 -9.60 0.07 -17.18
CA ILE A 4 -8.58 0.88 -16.54
C ILE A 4 -7.35 0.00 -16.69
N PHE A 5 -6.52 0.32 -17.68
CA PHE A 5 -5.17 -0.21 -17.72
C PHE A 5 -4.44 0.50 -16.58
N ILE A 6 -4.58 0.00 -15.34
CA ILE A 6 -3.69 0.39 -14.26
C ILE A 6 -2.36 -0.30 -14.56
N THR A 7 -1.63 0.24 -15.53
CA THR A 7 -0.20 -0.03 -15.61
C THR A 7 0.44 0.71 -14.44
N MET A 8 0.36 0.14 -13.24
CA MET A 8 1.09 0.61 -12.05
C MET A 8 2.58 0.25 -12.19
N ALA A 9 3.19 0.58 -13.32
CA ALA A 9 4.63 0.46 -13.54
C ALA A 9 5.36 1.62 -12.81
N LEU A 10 5.14 1.72 -11.50
CA LEU A 10 5.83 2.68 -10.63
C LEU A 10 6.78 1.99 -9.64
N ALA A 11 6.94 0.67 -9.71
CA ALA A 11 7.54 -0.09 -8.61
C ALA A 11 9.05 -0.37 -8.71
N CYS A 12 9.76 -0.19 -9.83
CA CYS A 12 11.14 -0.76 -9.89
C CYS A 12 12.27 0.08 -10.46
N VAL A 13 12.03 1.14 -11.25
CA VAL A 13 13.14 1.72 -12.05
C VAL A 13 13.94 2.81 -11.30
N ALA A 14 13.45 3.32 -10.16
CA ALA A 14 14.13 4.40 -9.42
C ALA A 14 15.09 3.92 -8.30
N PHE A 15 15.24 2.62 -8.06
CA PHE A 15 15.92 2.09 -6.86
C PHE A 15 17.42 1.78 -7.04
N VAL A 16 18.01 2.02 -8.22
CA VAL A 16 19.41 1.73 -8.51
C VAL A 16 20.28 2.94 -8.16
N GLY A 17 21.05 2.86 -7.06
CA GLY A 17 22.10 3.84 -6.70
C GLY A 17 21.77 4.86 -5.60
N VAL A 18 20.58 4.77 -5.01
CA VAL A 18 20.07 5.68 -3.96
C VAL A 18 20.34 5.06 -2.58
N ASN A 19 20.78 5.86 -1.61
CA ASN A 19 21.03 5.40 -0.23
C ASN A 19 19.72 4.90 0.37
N ALA A 20 19.71 3.88 1.24
CA ALA A 20 18.48 3.20 1.67
C ALA A 20 17.39 4.22 2.11
N GLN A 21 17.67 5.05 3.11
CA GLN A 21 16.72 6.07 3.60
C GLN A 21 16.23 7.09 2.55
N GLU A 22 16.92 7.24 1.42
CA GLU A 22 16.46 8.09 0.31
C GLU A 22 15.37 7.39 -0.54
N ARG A 23 15.31 6.05 -0.56
CA ARG A 23 14.29 5.28 -1.28
C ARG A 23 12.92 5.42 -0.64
N TYR A 24 12.82 5.26 0.67
CA TYR A 24 11.59 5.54 1.41
C TYR A 24 11.10 6.99 1.18
N LYS A 25 12.00 7.97 1.24
CA LYS A 25 11.66 9.39 0.95
C LYS A 25 11.18 9.57 -0.49
N ALA A 26 11.82 8.92 -1.45
CA ALA A 26 11.41 8.97 -2.85
C ALA A 26 10.03 8.34 -3.07
N ALA A 27 9.73 7.22 -2.40
CA ALA A 27 8.41 6.58 -2.44
C ALA A 27 7.32 7.50 -1.89
N LEU A 28 7.61 8.19 -0.79
CA LEU A 28 6.71 9.16 -0.16
C LEU A 28 6.42 10.34 -1.08
N GLU A 29 7.45 10.97 -1.67
CA GLU A 29 7.24 12.10 -2.60
C GLU A 29 6.55 11.70 -3.90
N MET A 30 6.84 10.50 -4.40
CA MET A 30 6.16 9.95 -5.57
C MET A 30 4.66 9.76 -5.31
N ALA A 31 4.30 9.16 -4.16
CA ALA A 31 2.90 8.98 -3.76
C ALA A 31 2.19 10.34 -3.59
N ARG A 32 2.84 11.29 -2.91
CA ARG A 32 2.33 12.65 -2.72
C ARG A 32 2.04 13.36 -4.03
N THR A 33 3.03 13.36 -4.93
CA THR A 33 2.93 14.03 -6.24
C THR A 33 1.73 13.54 -7.03
N VAL A 34 1.44 12.23 -7.01
CA VAL A 34 0.28 11.67 -7.71
C VAL A 34 -1.04 11.97 -6.99
N ALA A 35 -1.06 11.96 -5.65
CA ALA A 35 -2.25 12.27 -4.86
C ALA A 35 -2.73 13.72 -5.08
N GLU A 36 -1.78 14.66 -5.10
CA GLU A 36 -2.01 16.10 -5.23
C GLU A 36 -2.25 16.55 -6.69
N ASP A 37 -1.93 15.74 -7.71
CA ASP A 37 -2.11 16.11 -9.11
C ASP A 37 -3.59 16.02 -9.53
N GLU A 38 -4.29 17.16 -9.48
CA GLU A 38 -5.70 17.31 -9.88
C GLU A 38 -5.99 16.94 -11.35
N LYS A 39 -4.96 16.82 -12.20
CA LYS A 39 -5.11 16.38 -13.59
C LYS A 39 -5.19 14.85 -13.72
N LYS A 40 -4.87 14.09 -12.66
CA LYS A 40 -4.97 12.63 -12.64
C LYS A 40 -6.39 12.18 -12.32
N GLU A 41 -6.70 10.97 -12.78
CA GLU A 41 -7.98 10.30 -12.50
C GLU A 41 -8.17 10.08 -10.99
N ILE A 42 -9.40 10.23 -10.51
CA ILE A 42 -9.71 10.24 -9.07
C ILE A 42 -9.39 8.91 -8.38
N GLY A 43 -9.61 7.77 -9.02
CA GLY A 43 -9.23 6.46 -8.53
C GLY A 43 -7.72 6.31 -8.35
N LEU A 44 -6.93 6.75 -9.35
CA LEU A 44 -5.46 6.78 -9.23
C LEU A 44 -5.01 7.69 -8.07
N ARG A 45 -5.61 8.87 -7.93
CA ARG A 45 -5.30 9.80 -6.82
C ARG A 45 -5.61 9.19 -5.46
N LYS A 46 -6.75 8.48 -5.33
CA LYS A 46 -7.13 7.79 -4.09
C LYS A 46 -6.16 6.68 -3.69
N ILE A 47 -5.71 5.88 -4.66
CA ILE A 47 -4.67 4.85 -4.42
C ILE A 47 -3.36 5.52 -3.98
N ALA A 48 -2.97 6.63 -4.61
CA ALA A 48 -1.77 7.38 -4.24
C ALA A 48 -1.89 8.04 -2.85
N THR A 49 -3.08 8.52 -2.49
CA THR A 49 -3.37 9.07 -1.15
C THR A 49 -3.19 7.98 -0.10
N PHE A 50 -3.74 6.79 -0.32
CA PHE A 50 -3.52 5.65 0.57
C PHE A 50 -2.03 5.33 0.75
N LYS A 51 -1.27 5.25 -0.34
CA LYS A 51 0.19 5.02 -0.26
C LYS A 51 0.91 6.10 0.54
N TYR A 52 0.56 7.37 0.34
CA TYR A 52 1.19 8.47 1.05
C TYR A 52 0.88 8.44 2.54
N ASP A 53 -0.40 8.27 2.91
CA ASP A 53 -0.83 8.23 4.31
C ASP A 53 -0.26 7.01 5.04
N GLU A 54 -0.21 5.85 4.38
CA GLU A 54 0.42 4.65 4.90
C GLU A 54 1.91 4.90 5.17
N LEU A 55 2.65 5.43 4.20
CA LEU A 55 4.08 5.70 4.39
C LEU A 55 4.24 6.67 5.57
N CYS A 56 3.51 7.79 5.59
CA CYS A 56 3.52 8.73 6.72
C CYS A 56 3.29 8.04 8.07
N TYR A 57 2.28 7.18 8.16
CA TYR A 57 1.98 6.38 9.34
C TYR A 57 3.13 5.46 9.74
N THR A 58 3.63 4.62 8.82
CA THR A 58 4.72 3.67 9.06
C THR A 58 6.02 4.38 9.46
N GLY A 59 6.36 5.50 8.83
CA GLY A 59 7.52 6.31 9.21
C GLY A 59 7.39 6.92 10.60
N GLN A 60 6.20 7.43 10.95
CA GLN A 60 5.94 7.97 12.29
C GLN A 60 6.00 6.88 13.36
N ARG A 61 5.24 5.80 13.20
CA ARG A 61 5.16 4.72 14.18
C ARG A 61 6.48 3.97 14.35
N THR A 62 7.28 3.80 13.28
CA THR A 62 8.64 3.24 13.40
C THR A 62 9.53 4.12 14.27
N ARG A 63 9.52 5.45 14.07
CA ARG A 63 10.31 6.34 14.92
C ARG A 63 9.87 6.32 16.38
N GLU A 64 8.58 6.18 16.63
CA GLU A 64 8.01 6.19 17.99
C GLU A 64 8.22 4.87 18.74
N GLN A 65 7.99 3.74 18.08
CA GLN A 65 7.91 2.43 18.74
C GLN A 65 9.10 1.50 18.46
N MET A 66 9.78 1.66 17.32
CA MET A 66 10.86 0.77 16.85
C MET A 66 11.98 1.56 16.16
N PRO A 67 12.60 2.56 16.84
CA PRO A 67 13.55 3.48 16.21
C PRO A 67 14.81 2.78 15.67
N ASP A 68 15.14 1.61 16.22
CA ASP A 68 16.21 0.72 15.77
C ASP A 68 15.94 0.08 14.40
N LYS A 69 14.67 0.05 13.97
CA LYS A 69 14.21 -0.53 12.69
C LYS A 69 13.93 0.50 11.60
N TYR A 70 14.51 1.70 11.73
CA TYR A 70 14.30 2.77 10.75
C TYR A 70 14.86 2.43 9.36
N ASP A 71 15.87 1.55 9.29
CA ASP A 71 16.43 1.00 8.07
C ASP A 71 15.50 0.01 7.35
N GLU A 72 14.53 -0.60 8.04
CA GLU A 72 13.52 -1.47 7.44
C GLU A 72 12.43 -0.70 6.64
N LEU A 73 12.37 0.63 6.73
CA LEU A 73 11.33 1.44 6.08
C LEU A 73 11.30 1.29 4.56
N ASP A 74 12.46 1.07 3.94
CA ASP A 74 12.57 0.82 2.51
C ASP A 74 11.87 -0.46 2.09
N GLU A 75 12.08 -1.53 2.86
CA GLU A 75 11.49 -2.83 2.58
C GLU A 75 9.98 -2.79 2.77
N GLN A 76 9.51 -2.06 3.78
CA GLN A 76 8.09 -1.82 3.99
C GLN A 76 7.46 -1.04 2.83
N ALA A 77 8.09 0.04 2.37
CA ALA A 77 7.60 0.82 1.23
C ALA A 77 7.55 0.01 -0.07
N LEU A 78 8.60 -0.77 -0.35
CA LEU A 78 8.63 -1.66 -1.51
C LEU A 78 7.54 -2.73 -1.42
N ALA A 79 7.39 -3.36 -0.25
CA ALA A 79 6.38 -4.39 -0.04
C ALA A 79 4.95 -3.86 -0.14
N LEU A 80 4.66 -2.64 0.36
CA LEU A 80 3.38 -1.96 0.15
C LEU A 80 3.08 -1.83 -1.35
N PHE A 81 4.05 -1.35 -2.12
CA PHE A 81 3.83 -1.07 -3.54
C PHE A 81 3.59 -2.35 -4.33
N GLU A 82 4.36 -3.40 -4.04
CA GLU A 82 4.19 -4.74 -4.62
C GLU A 82 2.87 -5.42 -4.18
N PHE A 83 2.47 -5.24 -2.93
CA PHE A 83 1.19 -5.71 -2.41
C PHE A 83 0.01 -5.08 -3.16
N LEU A 84 0.04 -3.76 -3.33
CA LEU A 84 -0.99 -3.02 -4.05
C LEU A 84 -1.02 -3.38 -5.54
N ASP A 85 0.14 -3.58 -6.17
CA ASP A 85 0.20 -4.00 -7.57
C ASP A 85 -0.38 -5.40 -7.76
N LEU A 86 -0.05 -6.33 -6.87
CA LEU A 86 -0.62 -7.68 -6.87
C LEU A 86 -2.14 -7.64 -6.63
N TYR A 87 -2.61 -6.82 -5.70
CA TYR A 87 -4.03 -6.61 -5.41
C TYR A 87 -4.78 -6.10 -6.65
N LEU A 88 -4.36 -4.96 -7.21
CA LEU A 88 -5.03 -4.31 -8.32
C LEU A 88 -5.04 -5.22 -9.56
N SER A 89 -3.92 -5.88 -9.85
CA SER A 89 -3.83 -6.86 -10.95
C SER A 89 -4.86 -7.99 -10.81
N ASN A 90 -5.01 -8.55 -9.61
CA ASN A 90 -5.97 -9.63 -9.36
C ASN A 90 -7.41 -9.12 -9.31
N TYR A 91 -7.63 -7.93 -8.77
CA TYR A 91 -8.94 -7.29 -8.72
C TYR A 91 -9.48 -6.97 -10.12
N GLU A 92 -8.63 -6.47 -11.02
CA GLU A 92 -8.99 -6.19 -12.41
C GLU A 92 -9.29 -7.46 -13.22
N LYS A 93 -8.52 -8.53 -13.00
CA LYS A 93 -8.71 -9.82 -13.66
C LYS A 93 -9.93 -10.58 -13.14
N ALA A 94 -10.37 -10.30 -11.91
CA ALA A 94 -11.52 -10.97 -11.32
C ALA A 94 -12.83 -10.59 -12.02
N SER A 95 -13.71 -11.57 -12.19
CA SER A 95 -15.11 -11.32 -12.54
C SER A 95 -15.77 -10.46 -11.47
N ASP A 96 -16.82 -9.70 -11.81
CA ASP A 96 -17.48 -8.80 -10.85
C ASP A 96 -17.96 -9.51 -9.56
N LYS A 97 -18.44 -10.76 -9.67
CA LYS A 97 -18.81 -11.61 -8.51
C LYS A 97 -17.65 -11.96 -7.57
N ASN A 98 -16.40 -11.91 -8.05
CA ASN A 98 -15.20 -12.32 -7.33
C ASN A 98 -14.36 -11.13 -6.85
N LYS A 99 -14.62 -9.91 -7.34
CA LYS A 99 -13.91 -8.70 -6.91
C LYS A 99 -14.02 -8.44 -5.41
N ALA A 100 -15.21 -8.62 -4.85
CA ALA A 100 -15.46 -8.51 -3.41
C ALA A 100 -14.59 -9.50 -2.62
N LYS A 101 -14.48 -10.75 -3.10
CA LYS A 101 -13.61 -11.76 -2.47
C LYS A 101 -12.14 -11.35 -2.52
N VAL A 102 -11.63 -10.89 -3.67
CA VAL A 102 -10.22 -10.44 -3.77
C VAL A 102 -9.94 -9.30 -2.79
N MET A 103 -10.84 -8.31 -2.72
CA MET A 103 -10.71 -7.20 -1.76
C MET A 103 -10.73 -7.70 -0.31
N GLN A 104 -11.65 -8.60 0.04
CA GLN A 104 -11.74 -9.17 1.39
C GLN A 104 -10.50 -9.97 1.78
N ASP A 105 -9.98 -10.80 0.89
CA ASP A 105 -8.78 -11.60 1.15
C ASP A 105 -7.56 -10.67 1.41
N PHE A 106 -7.36 -9.63 0.58
CA PHE A 106 -6.27 -8.67 0.78
C PHE A 106 -6.46 -7.82 2.05
N LYS A 107 -7.68 -7.38 2.35
CA LYS A 107 -8.00 -6.70 3.62
C LYS A 107 -7.66 -7.59 4.83
N GLN A 108 -7.99 -8.88 4.75
CA GLN A 108 -7.69 -9.82 5.81
C GLN A 108 -6.18 -10.01 6.01
N PHE A 109 -5.37 -10.03 4.94
CA PHE A 109 -3.91 -10.08 5.07
C PHE A 109 -3.35 -8.86 5.81
N CYS A 110 -3.92 -7.66 5.62
CA CYS A 110 -3.53 -6.48 6.40
C CYS A 110 -3.86 -6.62 7.89
N ILE A 111 -5.04 -7.18 8.21
CA ILE A 111 -5.50 -7.39 9.60
C ILE A 111 -4.67 -8.47 10.31
N GLU A 112 -4.27 -9.53 9.61
CA GLU A 112 -3.52 -10.65 10.19
C GLU A 112 -2.10 -10.27 10.65
N PHE A 113 -1.51 -9.22 10.09
CA PHE A 113 -0.11 -8.86 10.32
C PHE A 113 0.03 -7.41 10.75
N PRO A 114 -0.42 -7.01 11.96
CA PRO A 114 -0.11 -5.68 12.49
C PRO A 114 1.39 -5.53 12.71
N ARG A 115 1.93 -4.34 12.42
CA ARG A 115 3.36 -4.03 12.60
C ARG A 115 3.66 -3.38 13.94
N TYR A 116 2.71 -2.59 14.45
CA TYR A 116 2.84 -1.77 15.65
C TYR A 116 1.80 -2.18 16.69
N THR A 117 2.05 -1.82 17.95
CA THR A 117 1.01 -1.84 18.98
C THR A 117 0.31 -0.49 18.92
N ASP A 118 -0.83 -0.43 18.24
CA ASP A 118 -1.61 0.79 18.01
C ASP A 118 -3.09 0.46 18.14
N ASP A 119 -3.72 0.99 19.19
CA ASP A 119 -5.13 0.78 19.52
C ASP A 119 -6.06 1.89 18.99
N ASP A 120 -5.50 2.89 18.29
CA ASP A 120 -6.28 3.91 17.60
C ASP A 120 -6.90 3.32 16.32
N THR A 121 -8.03 2.66 16.49
CA THR A 121 -8.79 2.07 15.38
C THR A 121 -9.37 3.13 14.45
N LEU A 122 -9.65 4.34 14.96
CA LEU A 122 -10.13 5.44 14.12
C LEU A 122 -9.09 5.83 13.08
N LEU A 123 -7.81 5.87 13.47
CA LEU A 123 -6.70 6.11 12.56
C LEU A 123 -6.41 4.89 11.68
N THR A 124 -6.19 3.73 12.30
CA THR A 124 -5.67 2.54 11.58
C THR A 124 -6.68 1.95 10.61
N GLU A 125 -7.99 2.16 10.83
CA GLU A 125 -9.08 1.71 9.96
C GLU A 125 -9.70 2.84 9.11
N ALA A 126 -9.07 4.01 9.02
CA ALA A 126 -9.60 5.19 8.32
C ALA A 126 -10.07 4.92 6.88
N TYR A 127 -9.49 3.92 6.22
CA TYR A 127 -9.79 3.53 4.84
C TYR A 127 -10.89 2.46 4.71
N TYR A 128 -11.52 2.00 5.79
CA TYR A 128 -12.60 1.00 5.76
C TYR A 128 -13.94 1.60 5.31
N ASN A 129 -13.97 2.11 4.09
CA ASN A 129 -15.18 2.66 3.50
C ASN A 129 -15.20 2.49 1.97
N ASP A 130 -16.39 2.50 1.39
CA ASP A 130 -16.62 2.19 -0.02
C ASP A 130 -16.11 3.27 -0.99
N ASN A 131 -15.62 4.41 -0.48
CA ASN A 131 -15.01 5.42 -1.33
C ASN A 131 -13.60 5.03 -1.79
N TYR A 132 -12.96 4.03 -1.16
CA TYR A 132 -11.61 3.58 -1.49
C TYR A 132 -11.60 2.13 -1.94
N ILE A 133 -10.85 1.85 -3.00
CA ILE A 133 -10.56 0.48 -3.44
C ILE A 133 -9.52 -0.19 -2.53
N THR A 134 -8.69 0.60 -1.85
CA THR A 134 -7.69 0.17 -0.88
C THR A 134 -8.24 0.23 0.54
N GLN A 135 -9.22 -0.64 0.85
CA GLN A 135 -9.82 -0.72 2.19
C GLN A 135 -8.91 -1.46 3.19
N PHE A 136 -7.69 -0.98 3.35
CA PHE A 136 -6.62 -1.67 4.04
C PHE A 136 -6.22 -0.95 5.33
N ASN A 137 -5.75 -1.71 6.31
CA ASN A 137 -5.34 -1.18 7.60
C ASN A 137 -4.00 -0.44 7.45
N LEU A 138 -3.83 0.74 8.06
CA LEU A 138 -2.55 1.44 8.06
C LEU A 138 -1.50 0.73 8.94
N ASN A 139 -1.93 0.10 10.04
CA ASN A 139 -1.10 -0.76 10.88
C ASN A 139 -0.91 -2.14 10.24
N THR A 140 -0.12 -2.19 9.17
CA THR A 140 0.20 -3.43 8.46
C THR A 140 1.71 -3.63 8.37
N ASP A 141 2.18 -4.85 8.64
CA ASP A 141 3.53 -5.31 8.29
C ASP A 141 3.50 -5.75 6.82
N TRP A 142 3.83 -4.82 5.93
CA TRP A 142 3.69 -5.01 4.48
C TRP A 142 4.54 -6.14 3.95
N VAL A 143 5.72 -6.37 4.53
CA VAL A 143 6.58 -7.50 4.16
C VAL A 143 5.87 -8.83 4.44
N LYS A 144 5.24 -8.98 5.61
CA LYS A 144 4.49 -10.20 5.95
C LYS A 144 3.19 -10.32 5.17
N ALA A 145 2.41 -9.24 5.05
CA ALA A 145 1.16 -9.22 4.30
C ALA A 145 1.39 -9.55 2.82
N TYR A 146 2.42 -8.97 2.20
CA TYR A 146 2.84 -9.31 0.84
C TYR A 146 3.34 -10.76 0.74
N GLY A 147 4.16 -11.19 1.70
CA GLY A 147 4.63 -12.57 1.81
C GLY A 147 3.49 -13.57 1.83
N LYS A 148 2.41 -13.29 2.57
CA LYS A 148 1.19 -14.11 2.59
C LYS A 148 0.43 -14.02 1.27
N ALA A 149 0.15 -12.82 0.79
CA ALA A 149 -0.65 -12.60 -0.41
C ALA A 149 -0.09 -13.35 -1.62
N ARG A 150 1.24 -13.34 -1.82
CA ARG A 150 1.89 -14.03 -2.95
C ARG A 150 1.91 -15.56 -2.87
N THR A 151 1.53 -16.15 -1.72
CA THR A 151 1.31 -17.60 -1.63
C THR A 151 -0.03 -18.00 -2.26
N ILE A 152 -0.99 -17.08 -2.31
CA ILE A 152 -2.37 -17.30 -2.77
C ILE A 152 -2.58 -16.70 -4.17
N TYR A 153 -2.08 -15.49 -4.39
CA TYR A 153 -2.27 -14.72 -5.61
C TYR A 153 -0.98 -14.62 -6.43
N LYS A 154 -1.14 -14.51 -7.75
CA LYS A 154 -0.04 -14.32 -8.72
C LYS A 154 -0.33 -13.10 -9.60
N LYS A 155 0.72 -12.46 -10.11
CA LYS A 155 0.57 -11.37 -11.08
C LYS A 155 0.02 -11.90 -12.40
#